data_AF-A0AA39P2M1-F1
#
_entry.id   AF-A0AA39P2M1-F1
#
_cell.length_a   1.000
_cell.length_b   1.000
_cell.length_c   1.000
_cell.angle_alpha   90.00
_cell.angle_beta   90.00
_cell.angle_gamma   90.00
#
_symmetry.space_group_name_H-M   'P 1'
#
loop_
_entity.id
_entity.type
_entity.pdbx_description
1 polymer ?
#
loop_
_entity_poly.entity_id
_entity_poly.type
_entity_poly.pdbx_seq_one_letter_code
_entity_poly.pdbx_strand_id
1 'polypeptide(L)'
;MTIYYSLTFFLLAAEMGTFCLIVLPLPHTVKKRIFSFLSTSPLVAKVAYALKISFIFVGILFFDALQRMFRVTAEAELAKSGQQGISDVRTETNLAARKFYSQRNVYLTGFTLFLSLVLTRTFSIILDLIQVEDELLKHKGNGDLDSSKKELEKLRKKAEESKAKRDLEALKSQALSQAAEYDRLSDDYNKSAGSSPRSKSD
;
A
#
# COMPACT_ATOMS: atom_id res chain seq x y z
N MET A 1 -31.77 -28.24 -11.57
CA MET A 1 -31.25 -27.79 -10.26
C MET A 1 -32.28 -26.88 -9.65
N THR A 2 -32.38 -26.84 -8.32
CA THR A 2 -33.23 -25.83 -7.67
C THR A 2 -32.73 -24.42 -8.00
N ILE A 3 -33.66 -23.46 -8.07
CA ILE A 3 -33.40 -22.10 -8.56
C ILE A 3 -32.31 -21.41 -7.72
N TYR A 4 -32.31 -21.64 -6.41
CA TYR A 4 -31.32 -21.07 -5.50
C TYR A 4 -29.88 -21.54 -5.79
N TYR A 5 -29.64 -22.80 -6.12
CA TYR A 5 -28.28 -23.26 -6.49
C TYR A 5 -27.82 -22.71 -7.85
N SER A 6 -28.75 -22.46 -8.77
CA SER A 6 -28.41 -21.83 -10.06
C SER A 6 -28.01 -20.37 -9.85
N LEU A 7 -28.69 -19.68 -8.94
CA LEU A 7 -28.34 -18.31 -8.54
C LEU A 7 -26.97 -18.25 -7.85
N THR A 8 -26.67 -19.19 -6.93
CA THR A 8 -25.33 -19.25 -6.32
C THR A 8 -24.24 -19.56 -7.35
N PHE A 9 -24.53 -20.35 -8.38
CA PHE A 9 -23.58 -20.60 -9.45
C PHE A 9 -23.26 -19.34 -10.26
N PHE A 10 -24.27 -18.54 -10.64
CA PHE A 10 -24.03 -17.28 -11.33
C PHE A 10 -23.27 -16.28 -10.45
N LEU A 11 -23.57 -16.25 -9.15
CA LEU A 11 -22.83 -15.44 -8.19
C LEU A 11 -21.36 -15.86 -8.13
N LEU A 12 -21.08 -17.16 -8.00
CA LEU A 12 -19.72 -17.69 -8.02
C LEU A 12 -18.98 -17.34 -9.33
N ALA A 13 -19.64 -17.50 -10.48
CA ALA A 13 -19.04 -17.17 -11.77
C ALA A 13 -18.69 -15.68 -11.88
N ALA A 14 -19.58 -14.80 -11.38
CA ALA A 14 -19.33 -13.36 -11.34
C ALA A 14 -18.19 -13.00 -10.38
N GLU A 15 -18.12 -13.65 -9.21
CA GLU A 15 -17.03 -13.48 -8.25
C GLU A 15 -15.70 -13.95 -8.82
N MET A 16 -15.66 -15.08 -9.54
CA MET A 16 -14.44 -15.57 -10.21
C MET A 16 -13.96 -14.58 -11.27
N GLY A 17 -14.86 -14.08 -12.13
CA GLY A 17 -14.50 -13.07 -13.13
C GLY A 17 -13.97 -11.78 -12.50
N THR A 18 -14.64 -11.31 -11.44
CA THR A 18 -14.22 -10.12 -10.69
C THR A 18 -12.87 -10.32 -10.00
N PHE A 19 -12.67 -11.48 -9.36
CA PHE A 19 -11.41 -11.83 -8.71
C PHE A 19 -10.25 -11.90 -9.72
N CYS A 20 -10.43 -12.56 -10.86
CA CYS A 20 -9.42 -12.61 -11.92
C CYS A 20 -9.07 -11.20 -12.44
N LEU A 21 -10.06 -10.31 -12.60
CA LEU A 21 -9.85 -8.94 -13.03
C LEU A 21 -9.05 -8.14 -12.00
N ILE A 22 -9.35 -8.32 -10.71
CA ILE A 22 -8.71 -7.63 -9.58
C ILE A 22 -7.25 -8.10 -9.37
N VAL A 23 -6.99 -9.41 -9.51
CA VAL A 23 -5.66 -10.01 -9.28
C VAL A 23 -4.67 -9.71 -10.42
N LEU A 24 -5.17 -9.37 -11.61
CA LEU A 24 -4.33 -9.10 -12.76
C LEU A 24 -3.31 -7.98 -12.44
N PRO A 25 -2.00 -8.18 -12.73
CA PRO A 25 -0.98 -7.19 -12.43
C PRO A 25 -1.10 -5.99 -13.37
N LEU A 26 -1.98 -5.06 -13.03
CA LEU A 26 -2.19 -3.81 -13.77
C LEU A 26 -1.15 -2.75 -13.38
N PRO A 27 -0.75 -1.85 -14.29
CA PRO A 27 0.12 -0.72 -13.98
C PRO A 27 -0.58 0.26 -13.01
N HIS A 28 0.20 0.89 -12.12
CA HIS A 28 -0.29 1.69 -10.98
C HIS A 28 -1.35 2.74 -11.37
N THR A 29 -1.14 3.47 -12.46
CA THR A 29 -2.07 4.50 -12.94
C THR A 29 -3.45 3.92 -13.31
N VAL A 30 -3.48 2.71 -13.89
CA VAL A 30 -4.71 2.02 -14.28
C VAL A 30 -5.39 1.44 -13.04
N LYS A 31 -4.63 0.82 -12.13
CA LYS A 31 -5.14 0.34 -10.83
C LYS A 31 -5.83 1.47 -10.07
N LYS A 32 -5.15 2.60 -9.89
CA LYS A 32 -5.70 3.75 -9.19
C LYS A 32 -7.00 4.26 -9.81
N ARG A 33 -7.05 4.39 -11.14
CA ARG A 33 -8.27 4.84 -11.84
C ARG A 33 -9.43 3.85 -11.68
N ILE A 34 -9.17 2.55 -11.85
CA ILE A 34 -10.20 1.51 -11.72
C ILE A 34 -10.71 1.43 -10.28
N PHE A 35 -9.82 1.33 -9.29
CA PHE A 35 -10.21 1.16 -7.89
C PHE A 35 -10.77 2.44 -7.27
N SER A 36 -10.31 3.62 -7.69
CA SER A 36 -10.95 4.89 -7.30
C SER A 36 -12.36 4.99 -7.90
N PHE A 37 -12.55 4.63 -9.18
CA PHE A 37 -13.89 4.59 -9.76
C PHE A 37 -14.78 3.55 -9.05
N LEU A 38 -14.22 2.39 -8.71
CA LEU A 38 -14.93 1.33 -7.99
C LEU A 38 -15.31 1.79 -6.57
N SER A 39 -14.44 2.49 -5.85
CA SER A 39 -14.71 2.95 -4.48
C SER A 39 -15.57 4.20 -4.39
N THR A 40 -15.53 5.10 -5.38
CA THR A 40 -16.28 6.37 -5.36
C THR A 40 -17.67 6.23 -5.97
N SER A 41 -17.91 5.23 -6.82
CA SER A 41 -19.20 5.06 -7.49
C SER A 41 -20.30 4.58 -6.52
N PRO A 42 -21.41 5.32 -6.37
CA PRO A 42 -22.52 4.93 -5.49
C PRO A 42 -23.23 3.64 -5.97
N LEU A 43 -23.09 3.30 -7.26
CA LEU A 43 -23.57 2.03 -7.80
C LEU A 43 -22.79 0.85 -7.22
N VAL A 44 -21.45 0.98 -7.13
CA VAL A 44 -20.62 -0.09 -6.59
C VAL A 44 -20.85 -0.24 -5.10
N ALA A 45 -21.05 0.84 -4.35
CA ALA A 45 -21.39 0.75 -2.93
C ALA A 45 -22.69 -0.06 -2.71
N LYS A 46 -23.71 0.13 -3.55
CA LYS A 46 -24.94 -0.67 -3.52
C LYS A 46 -24.68 -2.14 -3.91
N VAL A 47 -23.85 -2.39 -4.91
CA VAL A 47 -23.47 -3.76 -5.32
C VAL A 47 -22.68 -4.47 -4.22
N ALA A 48 -21.73 -3.80 -3.57
CA ALA A 48 -20.97 -4.34 -2.45
C ALA A 48 -21.87 -4.66 -1.25
N TYR A 49 -22.86 -3.81 -0.98
CA TYR A 49 -23.87 -4.09 0.05
C TYR A 49 -24.75 -5.29 -0.33
N ALA A 50 -25.17 -5.39 -1.59
CA ALA A 50 -25.89 -6.56 -2.10
C ALA A 50 -25.06 -7.84 -1.97
N LEU A 51 -23.76 -7.82 -2.31
CA LEU A 51 -22.85 -8.95 -2.13
C LEU A 51 -22.72 -9.36 -0.65
N LYS A 52 -22.66 -8.41 0.29
CA LYS A 52 -22.67 -8.72 1.73
C LYS A 52 -23.96 -9.41 2.18
N ILE A 53 -25.11 -8.96 1.67
CA ILE A 53 -26.39 -9.62 1.96
C ILE A 53 -26.40 -11.04 1.35
N SER A 54 -25.98 -11.17 0.09
CA SER A 54 -25.88 -12.46 -0.59
C SER A 54 -24.96 -13.43 0.16
N PHE A 55 -23.86 -12.94 0.75
CA PHE A 55 -22.96 -13.76 1.57
C PHE A 55 -23.68 -14.44 2.74
N ILE A 56 -24.53 -13.71 3.47
CA ILE A 56 -25.33 -14.28 4.57
C ILE A 56 -26.29 -15.35 4.05
N PHE A 57 -26.98 -15.09 2.94
CA PHE A 57 -27.88 -16.05 2.31
C PHE A 57 -27.17 -17.32 1.85
N VAL A 58 -26.00 -17.19 1.19
CA VAL A 58 -25.19 -18.34 0.80
C VAL A 58 -24.67 -19.07 2.04
N GLY A 59 -24.39 -18.38 3.13
CA GLY A 59 -24.03 -18.96 4.43
C GLY A 59 -25.11 -19.89 4.98
N ILE A 60 -26.37 -19.44 4.96
CA ILE A 60 -27.52 -20.25 5.36
C ILE A 60 -27.68 -21.46 4.43
N LEU A 61 -27.60 -21.26 3.10
CA LEU A 61 -27.68 -22.35 2.13
C LEU A 61 -26.53 -23.35 2.24
N PHE A 62 -25.34 -22.89 2.63
CA PHE A 62 -24.20 -23.76 2.88
C PHE A 62 -24.46 -24.64 4.10
N PHE A 63 -24.97 -24.08 5.19
CA PHE A 63 -25.31 -24.87 6.38
C PHE A 63 -26.45 -25.86 6.11
N ASP A 64 -27.50 -25.46 5.37
CA ASP A 64 -28.56 -26.38 4.91
C ASP A 64 -27.99 -27.50 4.04
N ALA A 65 -27.12 -27.16 3.08
CA ALA A 65 -26.48 -28.14 2.21
C ALA A 65 -25.58 -29.10 2.99
N LEU A 66 -24.84 -28.62 3.98
CA LEU A 66 -24.01 -29.44 4.88
C LEU A 66 -24.86 -30.42 5.67
N GLN A 67 -25.91 -29.93 6.32
CA GLN A 67 -26.81 -30.77 7.10
C GLN A 67 -27.46 -31.84 6.23
N ARG A 68 -27.92 -31.46 5.03
CA ARG A 68 -28.48 -32.41 4.06
C ARG A 68 -27.45 -33.43 3.58
N MET A 69 -26.22 -33.00 3.29
CA MET A 69 -25.15 -33.90 2.87
C MET A 69 -24.79 -34.89 3.96
N PHE A 70 -24.68 -34.46 5.22
CA PHE A 70 -24.41 -35.37 6.35
C PHE A 70 -25.54 -36.37 6.54
N ARG A 71 -26.80 -35.93 6.48
CA ARG A 71 -27.97 -36.83 6.56
C ARG A 71 -27.97 -37.87 5.44
N VAL A 72 -27.81 -37.45 4.18
CA VAL A 72 -27.79 -38.35 3.02
C VAL A 72 -26.59 -39.29 3.05
N THR A 73 -25.45 -38.84 3.58
CA THR A 73 -24.26 -39.67 3.74
C THR A 73 -24.47 -40.74 4.81
N ALA A 74 -25.06 -40.38 5.96
CA ALA A 74 -25.39 -41.31 7.04
C ALA A 74 -26.45 -42.34 6.61
N GLU A 75 -27.54 -41.91 5.97
CA GLU A 75 -28.59 -42.80 5.44
C GLU A 75 -28.01 -43.86 4.49
N ALA A 76 -27.00 -43.48 3.73
CA ALA A 76 -26.36 -44.37 2.79
C ALA A 76 -25.29 -45.28 3.35
N GLU A 77 -24.67 -44.89 4.45
CA GLU A 77 -23.72 -45.72 5.17
C GLU A 77 -24.50 -46.78 5.97
N LEU A 78 -25.64 -46.40 6.55
CA LEU A 78 -26.58 -47.31 7.18
C LEU A 78 -27.17 -48.33 6.19
N ALA A 79 -27.51 -47.90 4.97
CA ALA A 79 -27.98 -48.79 3.92
C ALA A 79 -26.91 -49.79 3.43
N LYS A 80 -25.62 -49.48 3.61
CA LYS A 80 -24.51 -50.39 3.30
C LYS A 80 -24.17 -51.35 4.44
N SER A 81 -24.39 -50.95 5.69
CA SER A 81 -24.09 -51.77 6.88
C SER A 81 -25.27 -52.62 7.36
N GLY A 82 -26.51 -52.23 7.03
CA GLY A 82 -27.71 -53.01 7.29
C GLY A 82 -27.89 -54.15 6.29
N GLN A 83 -27.48 -55.35 6.67
CA GLN A 83 -27.90 -56.61 6.01
C GLN A 83 -29.43 -56.73 6.03
N GLN A 84 -30.11 -56.31 4.96
CA GLN A 84 -31.40 -56.90 4.57
C GLN A 84 -31.39 -57.13 3.06
N GLY A 85 -31.58 -58.39 2.70
CA GLY A 85 -31.46 -58.92 1.35
C GLY A 85 -32.37 -58.22 0.35
N ILE A 86 -31.91 -58.22 -0.91
CA ILE A 86 -32.48 -57.54 -2.08
C ILE A 86 -32.18 -56.02 -2.08
N SER A 87 -30.90 -55.66 -2.13
CA SER A 87 -30.49 -54.34 -2.61
C SER A 87 -30.76 -54.29 -4.12
N ASP A 88 -31.98 -53.90 -4.50
CA ASP A 88 -32.30 -53.55 -5.88
C ASP A 88 -31.23 -52.57 -6.38
N VAL A 89 -30.53 -52.91 -7.46
CA VAL A 89 -29.49 -52.09 -8.11
C VAL A 89 -30.02 -50.67 -8.36
N ARG A 90 -31.34 -50.55 -8.57
CA ARG A 90 -32.06 -49.29 -8.72
C ARG A 90 -32.06 -48.45 -7.43
N THR A 91 -32.17 -49.06 -6.26
CA THR A 91 -32.12 -48.35 -4.97
C THR A 91 -30.71 -47.85 -4.67
N GLU A 92 -29.68 -48.68 -4.89
CA GLU A 92 -28.28 -48.28 -4.69
C GLU A 92 -27.87 -47.14 -5.63
N THR A 93 -28.25 -47.20 -6.91
CA THR A 93 -27.97 -46.14 -7.89
C THR A 93 -28.68 -44.83 -7.54
N ASN A 94 -29.93 -44.87 -7.09
CA ASN A 94 -30.65 -43.67 -6.62
C ASN A 94 -29.98 -43.03 -5.40
N LEU A 95 -29.46 -43.83 -4.49
CA LEU A 95 -28.86 -43.38 -3.24
C LEU A 95 -27.45 -42.80 -3.49
N ALA A 96 -26.67 -43.43 -4.38
CA ALA A 96 -25.42 -42.89 -4.89
C ALA A 96 -25.63 -41.55 -5.61
N ALA A 97 -26.66 -41.43 -6.46
CA ALA A 97 -26.99 -40.17 -7.13
C ALA A 97 -27.28 -39.05 -6.12
N ARG A 98 -28.11 -39.31 -5.10
CA ARG A 98 -28.42 -38.31 -4.05
C ARG A 98 -27.18 -37.82 -3.31
N LYS A 99 -26.19 -38.69 -3.05
CA LYS A 99 -24.90 -38.28 -2.48
C LYS A 99 -24.18 -37.28 -3.37
N PHE A 100 -23.97 -37.60 -4.65
CA PHE A 100 -23.27 -36.72 -5.58
C PHE A 100 -23.96 -35.35 -5.72
N TYR A 101 -25.29 -35.34 -5.73
CA TYR A 101 -26.05 -34.08 -5.73
C TYR A 101 -25.81 -33.26 -4.47
N SER A 102 -25.87 -33.88 -3.28
CA SER A 102 -25.65 -33.17 -2.02
C SER A 102 -24.21 -32.67 -1.86
N GLN A 103 -23.21 -33.47 -2.26
CA GLN A 103 -21.79 -33.10 -2.22
C GLN A 103 -21.48 -31.91 -3.13
N ARG A 104 -21.93 -31.96 -4.40
CA ARG A 104 -21.70 -30.84 -5.33
C ARG A 104 -22.35 -29.55 -4.83
N ASN A 105 -23.53 -29.63 -4.23
CA ASN A 105 -24.20 -28.45 -3.71
C ASN A 105 -23.47 -27.83 -2.52
N VAL A 106 -22.89 -28.66 -1.63
CA VAL A 106 -22.01 -28.20 -0.54
C VAL A 106 -20.75 -27.55 -1.10
N TYR A 107 -20.10 -28.15 -2.10
CA TYR A 107 -18.93 -27.56 -2.73
C TYR A 107 -19.26 -26.24 -3.42
N LEU A 108 -20.37 -26.18 -4.15
CA LEU A 108 -20.81 -24.95 -4.82
C LEU A 108 -20.99 -23.80 -3.83
N THR A 109 -21.76 -24.00 -2.76
CA THR A 109 -22.01 -22.96 -1.76
C THR A 109 -20.77 -22.66 -0.92
N GLY A 110 -19.95 -23.66 -0.61
CA GLY A 110 -18.70 -23.51 0.13
C GLY A 110 -17.64 -22.72 -0.64
N PHE A 111 -17.42 -23.03 -1.92
CA PHE A 111 -16.50 -22.28 -2.78
C PHE A 111 -16.97 -20.84 -2.98
N THR A 112 -18.29 -20.63 -3.10
CA THR A 112 -18.86 -19.28 -3.19
C THR A 112 -18.50 -18.46 -1.94
N LEU A 113 -18.76 -18.98 -0.74
CA LEU A 113 -18.40 -18.28 0.50
C LEU A 113 -16.90 -18.00 0.63
N PHE A 114 -16.08 -19.00 0.31
CA PHE A 114 -14.64 -18.85 0.35
C PHE A 114 -14.17 -17.73 -0.61
N LEU A 115 -14.67 -17.74 -1.84
CA LEU A 115 -14.30 -16.75 -2.84
C LEU A 115 -14.81 -15.36 -2.47
N SER A 116 -16.04 -15.22 -1.95
CA SER A 116 -16.55 -13.94 -1.44
C SER A 116 -15.63 -13.33 -0.37
N LEU A 117 -15.12 -14.17 0.55
CA LEU A 117 -14.22 -13.73 1.63
C LEU A 117 -12.85 -13.32 1.08
N VAL A 118 -12.27 -14.14 0.21
CA VAL A 118 -11.00 -13.84 -0.45
C VAL A 118 -11.10 -12.57 -1.28
N LEU A 119 -12.18 -12.37 -2.03
CA LEU A 119 -12.41 -11.17 -2.84
C LEU A 119 -12.48 -9.93 -1.98
N THR A 120 -13.26 -9.97 -0.87
CA THR A 120 -13.36 -8.85 0.07
C THR A 120 -11.99 -8.49 0.66
N ARG A 121 -11.22 -9.49 1.11
CA ARG A 121 -9.89 -9.27 1.68
C ARG A 121 -8.90 -8.73 0.65
N THR A 122 -8.92 -9.28 -0.56
CA THR A 122 -8.04 -8.87 -1.67
C THR A 122 -8.34 -7.43 -2.08
N PHE A 123 -9.62 -7.05 -2.16
CA PHE A 123 -10.04 -5.70 -2.48
C PHE A 123 -9.52 -4.67 -1.47
N SER A 124 -9.63 -4.94 -0.16
CA SER A 124 -9.07 -4.07 0.88
C SER A 124 -7.55 -3.94 0.79
N ILE A 125 -6.84 -5.07 0.63
CA ILE A 125 -5.36 -5.05 0.53
C ILE A 125 -4.90 -4.23 -0.67
N ILE A 126 -5.58 -4.32 -1.81
CA ILE A 126 -5.21 -3.55 -3.00
C ILE A 126 -5.46 -2.05 -2.80
N LEU A 127 -6.55 -1.67 -2.12
CA LEU A 127 -6.79 -0.27 -1.78
C LEU A 127 -5.70 0.27 -0.85
N ASP A 128 -5.33 -0.47 0.18
CA ASP A 128 -4.26 -0.11 1.10
C ASP A 128 -2.92 0.02 0.35
N LEU A 129 -2.63 -0.92 -0.57
CA LEU A 129 -1.44 -0.87 -1.41
C LEU A 129 -1.38 0.40 -2.28
N ILE A 130 -2.50 0.79 -2.90
CA ILE A 130 -2.58 2.02 -3.70
C ILE A 130 -2.35 3.26 -2.84
N GLN A 131 -2.91 3.30 -1.62
CA GLN A 131 -2.71 4.43 -0.70
C GLN A 131 -1.25 4.56 -0.28
N VAL A 132 -0.61 3.45 0.08
CA VAL A 132 0.81 3.41 0.44
C VAL A 132 1.70 3.81 -0.75
N GLU A 133 1.42 3.33 -1.96
CA GLU A 133 2.14 3.73 -3.17
C GLU A 133 1.98 5.23 -3.46
N ASP A 134 0.79 5.81 -3.26
CA ASP A 134 0.54 7.24 -3.38
C ASP A 134 1.30 8.08 -2.34
N GLU A 135 1.37 7.63 -1.08
CA GLU A 135 2.16 8.27 -0.03
C GLU A 135 3.65 8.23 -0.33
N LEU A 136 4.15 7.09 -0.84
CA LEU A 136 5.54 6.94 -1.27
C LEU A 136 5.86 7.88 -2.43
N LEU A 137 4.99 7.96 -3.44
CA LEU A 137 5.16 8.89 -4.56
C LEU A 137 5.10 10.35 -4.12
N LYS A 138 4.24 10.70 -3.15
CA LYS A 138 4.23 12.04 -2.54
C LYS A 138 5.51 12.32 -1.79
N HIS A 139 6.05 11.38 -1.01
CA HIS A 139 7.33 11.59 -0.33
C HIS A 139 8.53 11.67 -1.29
N LYS A 140 8.51 10.92 -2.39
CA LYS A 140 9.54 11.03 -3.44
C LYS A 140 9.39 12.28 -4.31
N GLY A 141 8.16 12.75 -4.53
CA GLY A 141 7.84 13.90 -5.39
C GLY A 141 7.85 15.24 -4.67
N ASN A 142 7.39 15.30 -3.41
CA ASN A 142 7.53 16.47 -2.55
C ASN A 142 8.92 16.48 -1.94
N GLY A 143 9.88 16.93 -2.74
CA GLY A 143 10.75 18.01 -2.31
C GLY A 143 11.73 17.76 -1.18
N ASP A 144 11.79 16.62 -0.49
CA ASP A 144 12.77 16.44 0.60
C ASP A 144 14.21 16.40 0.08
N LEU A 145 14.39 16.01 -1.19
CA LEU A 145 15.67 16.13 -1.88
C LEU A 145 15.95 17.54 -2.43
N ASP A 146 14.93 18.34 -2.75
CA ASP A 146 15.11 19.69 -3.33
C ASP A 146 15.15 20.80 -2.26
N SER A 147 14.35 20.65 -1.19
CA SER A 147 14.40 21.49 0.02
C SER A 147 15.72 21.25 0.77
N SER A 148 16.12 19.98 0.97
CA SER A 148 17.41 19.67 1.60
C SER A 148 18.59 20.13 0.75
N LYS A 149 18.50 20.07 -0.59
CA LYS A 149 19.53 20.65 -1.48
C LYS A 149 19.60 22.17 -1.38
N LYS A 150 18.46 22.86 -1.40
CA LYS A 150 18.39 24.33 -1.26
C LYS A 150 18.86 24.80 0.11
N GLU A 151 18.57 24.07 1.18
CA GLU A 151 19.10 24.37 2.51
C GLU A 151 20.61 24.11 2.59
N LEU A 152 21.11 22.99 2.05
CA LEU A 152 22.56 22.73 1.98
C LEU A 152 23.31 23.83 1.22
N GLU A 153 22.75 24.32 0.12
CA GLU A 153 23.37 25.35 -0.71
C GLU A 153 23.40 26.71 0.00
N LYS A 154 22.33 27.06 0.74
CA LYS A 154 22.30 28.25 1.60
C LYS A 154 23.28 28.15 2.78
N LEU A 155 23.40 26.98 3.40
CA LEU A 155 24.36 26.72 4.48
C LEU A 155 25.80 26.82 3.98
N ARG A 156 26.11 26.32 2.78
CA ARG A 156 27.43 26.46 2.15
C ARG A 156 27.79 27.91 1.86
N LYS A 157 26.88 28.68 1.25
CA LYS A 157 27.11 30.12 1.01
C LYS A 157 27.36 30.91 2.28
N LYS A 158 26.57 30.67 3.34
CA LYS A 158 26.81 31.32 4.65
C LYS A 158 28.17 30.95 5.26
N ALA A 159 28.61 29.70 5.09
CA ALA A 159 29.92 29.27 5.57
C ALA A 159 31.07 29.94 4.81
N GLU A 160 30.94 30.10 3.49
CA GLU A 160 31.91 30.84 2.66
C GLU A 160 31.94 32.34 3.00
N GLU A 161 30.79 32.99 3.14
CA GLU A 161 30.71 34.40 3.54
C GLU A 161 31.32 34.63 4.93
N SER A 162 31.10 33.71 5.88
CA SER A 162 31.70 33.78 7.21
C SER A 162 33.22 33.57 7.19
N LYS A 163 33.74 32.70 6.33
CA LYS A 163 35.20 32.55 6.12
C LYS A 163 35.79 33.81 5.48
N ALA A 164 35.18 34.30 4.40
CA ALA A 164 35.62 35.51 3.71
C ALA A 164 35.66 36.74 4.64
N LYS A 165 34.69 36.89 5.54
CA LYS A 165 34.70 37.96 6.56
C LYS A 165 35.86 37.84 7.55
N ARG A 166 36.15 36.63 8.02
CA ARG A 166 37.28 36.37 8.93
C ARG A 166 38.62 36.61 8.25
N ASP A 167 38.75 36.20 6.99
CA ASP A 167 39.98 36.43 6.21
C ASP A 167 40.18 37.92 5.92
N LEU A 168 39.11 38.67 5.64
CA LEU A 168 39.16 40.13 5.46
C LEU A 168 39.56 40.84 6.76
N GLU A 169 39.02 40.40 7.91
CA GLU A 169 39.39 40.95 9.21
C GLU A 169 40.85 40.65 9.56
N ALA A 170 41.33 39.43 9.28
CA ALA A 170 42.74 39.07 9.45
C ALA A 170 43.65 39.89 8.52
N LEU A 171 43.28 40.07 7.25
CA LEU A 171 44.01 40.92 6.29
C LEU A 171 44.05 42.39 6.76
N LYS A 172 42.94 42.91 7.28
CA LYS A 172 42.88 44.26 7.82
C LYS A 172 43.79 44.42 9.05
N SER A 173 43.79 43.44 9.94
CA SER A 173 44.68 43.44 11.11
C SER A 173 46.16 43.36 10.70
N GLN A 174 46.51 42.52 9.74
CA GLN A 174 47.86 42.43 9.18
C GLN A 174 48.29 43.74 8.52
N ALA A 175 47.42 44.37 7.72
CA ALA A 175 47.71 45.65 7.08
C ALA A 175 47.94 46.77 8.10
N LEU A 176 47.14 46.81 9.19
CA LEU A 176 47.34 47.78 10.27
C LEU A 176 48.65 47.54 11.03
N SER A 177 48.98 46.28 11.33
CA SER A 177 50.24 45.93 11.98
C SER A 177 51.44 46.29 11.10
N GLN A 178 51.35 46.05 9.79
CA GLN A 178 52.38 46.40 8.82
C GLN A 178 52.57 47.92 8.75
N ALA A 179 51.47 48.70 8.69
CA ALA A 179 51.51 50.15 8.68
C ALA A 179 52.18 50.72 9.94
N ALA A 180 51.85 50.19 11.12
CA ALA A 180 52.47 50.59 12.38
C ALA A 180 53.98 50.29 12.43
N GLU A 181 54.43 49.16 11.88
CA GLU A 181 55.86 48.84 11.76
C GLU A 181 56.58 49.76 10.75
N TYR A 182 55.92 50.14 9.65
CA TYR A 182 56.46 51.14 8.72
C TYR A 182 56.64 52.50 9.38
N ASP A 183 55.65 52.98 10.13
CA ASP A 183 55.74 54.24 10.87
C ASP A 183 56.87 54.21 11.90
N ARG A 184 56.99 53.10 12.65
CA ARG A 184 58.05 52.91 13.62
C ARG A 184 59.44 52.88 12.98
N LEU A 185 59.59 52.14 11.87
CA LEU A 185 60.86 52.07 11.14
C LEU A 185 61.23 53.42 10.54
N SER A 186 60.25 54.18 10.06
CA SER A 186 60.43 55.57 9.59
C SER A 186 60.90 56.49 10.73
N ASP A 187 60.29 56.39 11.91
CA ASP A 187 60.71 57.16 13.09
C ASP A 187 62.12 56.80 13.55
N ASP A 188 62.49 55.51 13.55
CA ASP A 188 63.84 55.07 13.91
C ASP A 188 64.88 55.41 12.83
N TYR A 189 64.50 55.40 11.55
CA TYR A 189 65.34 55.91 10.46
C TYR A 189 65.57 57.43 10.60
N ASN A 190 64.53 58.20 10.88
CA ASN A 190 64.64 59.65 11.11
C ASN A 190 65.51 60.00 12.33
N LYS A 191 65.43 59.20 13.40
CA LYS A 191 66.30 59.34 14.59
C LYS A 191 67.76 59.00 14.29
N SER A 192 68.03 57.95 13.51
CA SER A 192 69.40 57.51 13.18
C SER A 192 70.06 58.35 12.08
N ALA A 193 69.27 58.92 11.15
CA ALA A 193 69.73 59.81 10.10
C ALA A 193 69.96 61.28 10.55
N GLY A 194 69.74 61.60 11.83
CA GLY A 194 70.11 62.89 12.43
C GLY A 194 69.16 64.06 12.15
N SER A 195 67.92 63.81 11.75
CA SER A 195 66.89 64.84 11.54
C SER A 195 65.92 64.94 12.72
N SER A 196 65.88 66.10 13.38
CA SER A 196 65.03 66.44 14.55
C SER A 196 63.51 66.22 14.30
N PRO A 197 62.70 65.83 15.30
CA PRO A 197 61.32 65.41 15.09
C PRO A 197 60.40 66.58 14.71
N ARG A 198 59.63 66.42 13.63
CA ARG A 198 58.62 67.39 13.20
C ARG A 198 57.40 67.28 14.11
N SER A 199 57.17 68.34 14.88
CA SER A 199 55.99 68.57 15.74
C SER A 199 54.68 68.25 15.00
N LYS A 200 53.82 67.43 15.62
CA LYS A 200 52.42 67.24 15.23
C LYS A 200 51.67 68.58 15.39
N SER A 201 51.03 69.05 14.33
CA SER A 201 49.98 70.07 14.37
C SER A 201 48.66 69.40 13.99
N ASP A 202 47.62 69.76 14.76
CA ASP A 202 46.20 69.35 14.75
C ASP A 202 45.61 68.77 13.45
#